data_AF-A0A7C8ALU7-F1
#
_entry.id   AF-A0A7C8ALU7-F1
#
_cell.length_a   1.000
_cell.length_b   1.000
_cell.length_c   1.000
_cell.angle_alpha   90.00
_cell.angle_beta   90.00
_cell.angle_gamma   90.00
#
_symmetry.space_group_name_H-M   'P 1'
#
loop_
_entity.id
_entity.type
_entity.pdbx_description
1 polymer ?
#
loop_
_entity_poly.entity_id
_entity_poly.type
_entity_poly.pdbx_seq_one_letter_code
_entity_poly.pdbx_strand_id
1 'polypeptide(L)'
;AKIPYETPEAVEERAAELIAAGNIVGWYQGRMEFGPRALGARSILADPTRPEMKDLINTYVKHREEFRPFAPSVLEEKAGEYFAGCVQSPFMLFVYPVVRGKRDTIPAVTHADGTARVQTVSREVHPRYYRLIEAFEKRRGVPMVLNTSFNVMGEPIVNSPADAVRCFYSTGMDALVIGDYVVLKR
;
A
#
# COMPACT_ATOMS: atom_id res chain seq x y z
N ALA A 1 10.33 -9.64 25.59
CA ALA A 1 10.88 -10.74 24.74
C ALA A 1 11.51 -10.13 23.49
N LYS A 2 12.49 -10.79 22.85
CA LYS A 2 13.04 -10.34 21.57
C LYS A 2 12.00 -10.50 20.45
N ILE A 3 11.96 -9.58 19.49
CA ILE A 3 11.08 -9.66 18.30
C ILE A 3 11.77 -10.54 17.25
N PRO A 4 11.15 -11.65 16.80
CA PRO A 4 11.70 -12.44 15.70
C PRO A 4 11.56 -11.70 14.37
N TYR A 5 12.54 -11.84 13.48
CA TYR A 5 12.56 -11.20 12.17
C TYR A 5 13.31 -12.04 11.13
N GLU A 6 13.02 -11.78 9.86
CA GLU A 6 13.71 -12.29 8.67
C GLU A 6 14.51 -11.15 8.01
N THR A 7 15.59 -11.49 7.30
CA THR A 7 16.39 -10.55 6.48
C THR A 7 16.55 -11.12 5.06
N PRO A 8 15.51 -11.04 4.21
CA PRO A 8 15.57 -11.55 2.84
C PRO A 8 16.57 -10.74 2.01
N GLU A 9 17.20 -11.35 1.01
CA GLU A 9 18.12 -10.66 0.09
C GLU A 9 17.42 -9.52 -0.69
N ALA A 10 16.14 -9.71 -1.02
CA ALA A 10 15.30 -8.71 -1.69
C ALA A 10 14.00 -8.48 -0.90
N VAL A 11 13.99 -7.47 -0.03
CA VAL A 11 12.85 -7.18 0.84
C VAL A 11 11.61 -6.74 0.04
N GLU A 12 11.81 -6.09 -1.11
CA GLU A 12 10.76 -5.68 -2.03
C GLU A 12 10.01 -6.89 -2.60
N GLU A 13 10.74 -7.94 -2.98
CA GLU A 13 10.19 -9.20 -3.48
C GLU A 13 9.42 -9.96 -2.39
N ARG A 14 9.97 -9.99 -1.17
CA ARG A 14 9.30 -10.62 -0.01
C ARG A 14 8.03 -9.86 0.38
N ALA A 15 8.06 -8.54 0.37
CA ALA A 15 6.88 -7.72 0.62
C ALA A 15 5.80 -7.96 -0.46
N ALA A 16 6.18 -7.99 -1.73
CA ALA A 16 5.27 -8.28 -2.83
C ALA A 16 4.63 -9.69 -2.71
N GLU A 17 5.40 -10.69 -2.28
CA GLU A 17 4.90 -12.03 -2.00
C GLU A 17 3.84 -12.02 -0.88
N LEU A 18 4.15 -11.37 0.25
CA LEU A 18 3.23 -11.25 1.39
C LEU A 18 1.93 -10.57 0.99
N ILE A 19 2.02 -9.45 0.26
CA ILE A 19 0.85 -8.72 -0.25
C ILE A 19 0.04 -9.62 -1.20
N ALA A 20 0.69 -10.30 -2.15
CA ALA A 20 0.02 -11.21 -3.09
C ALA A 20 -0.68 -12.40 -2.39
N ALA A 21 -0.12 -12.87 -1.28
CA ALA A 21 -0.75 -13.88 -0.43
C ALA A 21 -1.99 -13.38 0.33
N GLY A 22 -2.29 -12.07 0.27
CA GLY A 22 -3.45 -11.45 0.92
C GLY A 22 -3.15 -10.86 2.31
N ASN A 23 -1.88 -10.74 2.68
CA ASN A 23 -1.50 -10.14 3.96
C ASN A 23 -1.58 -8.60 3.88
N ILE A 24 -1.97 -7.98 4.99
CA ILE A 24 -1.85 -6.54 5.21
C ILE A 24 -0.44 -6.26 5.72
N VAL A 25 0.32 -5.46 4.96
CA VAL A 25 1.75 -5.24 5.19
C VAL A 25 2.02 -3.79 5.57
N GLY A 26 2.56 -3.56 6.76
CA GLY A 26 3.18 -2.29 7.13
C GLY A 26 4.51 -2.11 6.39
N TRP A 27 4.68 -1.00 5.69
CA TRP A 27 5.86 -0.67 4.89
C TRP A 27 6.50 0.60 5.42
N TYR A 28 7.69 0.45 6.02
CA TYR A 28 8.47 1.53 6.61
C TYR A 28 9.85 1.59 5.94
N GLN A 29 10.07 2.62 5.12
CA GLN A 29 11.31 2.77 4.35
C GLN A 29 11.83 4.19 4.34
N GLY A 30 13.16 4.35 4.43
CA GLY A 30 13.86 5.60 4.16
C GLY A 30 13.27 6.83 4.88
N ARG A 31 13.34 7.98 4.18
CA ARG A 31 12.80 9.25 4.65
C ARG A 31 11.28 9.25 4.54
N MET A 32 10.62 9.80 5.55
CA MET A 32 9.16 9.97 5.56
C MET A 32 8.72 11.01 4.52
N GLU A 33 7.53 10.80 3.96
CA GLU A 33 6.83 11.73 3.11
C GLU A 33 6.28 12.95 3.89
N PHE A 34 6.28 14.14 3.27
CA PHE A 34 5.70 15.33 3.89
C PHE A 34 4.23 15.51 3.50
N GLY A 35 3.38 15.80 4.49
CA GLY A 35 1.95 16.05 4.30
C GLY A 35 1.05 14.93 4.84
N PRO A 36 -0.26 14.98 4.55
CA PRO A 36 -1.25 14.10 5.18
C PRO A 36 -1.42 12.73 4.48
N ARG A 37 -0.62 12.44 3.45
CA ARG A 37 -0.71 11.21 2.66
C ARG A 37 0.52 10.36 2.90
N ALA A 38 0.32 9.06 3.03
CA ALA A 38 1.41 8.11 2.82
C ALA A 38 1.59 7.88 1.32
N LEU A 39 2.83 7.96 0.88
CA LEU A 39 3.27 7.96 -0.51
C LEU A 39 4.38 6.92 -0.75
N GLY A 40 4.41 5.85 0.04
CA GLY A 40 5.33 4.72 -0.15
C GLY A 40 6.51 4.64 0.82
N ALA A 41 6.60 5.51 1.82
CA ALA A 41 7.63 5.45 2.86
C ALA A 41 7.08 5.10 4.25
N ARG A 42 5.85 5.52 4.57
CA ARG A 42 5.13 5.15 5.81
C ARG A 42 3.73 4.67 5.47
N SER A 43 3.65 3.50 4.84
CA SER A 43 2.41 3.01 4.19
C SER A 43 1.94 1.69 4.78
N ILE A 44 0.64 1.44 4.73
CA ILE A 44 0.04 0.12 4.88
C ILE A 44 -0.40 -0.32 3.50
N LEU A 45 0.06 -1.49 3.08
CA LEU A 45 -0.08 -2.03 1.73
C LEU A 45 -0.92 -3.30 1.74
N ALA A 46 -1.72 -3.49 0.70
CA ALA A 46 -2.53 -4.69 0.50
C ALA A 46 -2.79 -4.96 -0.99
N ASP A 47 -3.30 -6.17 -1.28
CA ASP A 47 -3.64 -6.59 -2.64
C ASP A 47 -4.89 -5.84 -3.15
N PRO A 48 -4.78 -5.01 -4.21
CA PRO A 48 -5.92 -4.26 -4.73
C PRO A 48 -6.92 -5.12 -5.52
N THR A 49 -6.52 -6.34 -5.91
CA THR A 49 -7.33 -7.28 -6.72
C THR A 49 -8.38 -8.01 -5.89
N ARG A 50 -8.25 -7.98 -4.56
CA ARG A 50 -9.11 -8.70 -3.61
C ARG A 50 -10.18 -7.79 -3.03
N PRO A 51 -11.47 -7.98 -3.35
CA PRO A 51 -12.53 -7.07 -2.92
C PRO A 51 -12.63 -6.96 -1.38
N GLU A 52 -12.33 -8.04 -0.66
CA GLU A 52 -12.41 -8.11 0.80
C GLU A 52 -11.34 -7.25 1.52
N MET A 53 -10.24 -6.88 0.84
CA MET A 53 -9.13 -6.17 1.49
C MET A 53 -9.54 -4.81 2.06
N LYS A 54 -10.50 -4.14 1.43
CA LYS A 54 -11.03 -2.88 1.93
C LYS A 54 -11.66 -3.07 3.32
N ASP A 55 -12.48 -4.10 3.47
CA ASP A 55 -13.22 -4.36 4.71
C ASP A 55 -12.28 -4.88 5.79
N LEU A 56 -11.35 -5.77 5.44
CA LEU A 56 -10.32 -6.27 6.37
C LEU A 56 -9.47 -5.12 6.95
N ILE A 57 -9.00 -4.19 6.11
CA ILE A 57 -8.20 -3.05 6.59
C ILE A 57 -9.05 -2.11 7.46
N ASN A 58 -10.28 -1.82 7.06
CA ASN A 58 -11.17 -0.96 7.84
C ASN A 58 -11.49 -1.57 9.22
N THR A 59 -11.74 -2.87 9.30
CA THR A 59 -12.10 -3.57 10.54
C THR A 59 -10.91 -3.82 11.45
N TYR A 60 -9.81 -4.37 10.92
CA TYR A 60 -8.72 -4.89 11.75
C TYR A 60 -7.59 -3.89 11.98
N VAL A 61 -7.47 -2.85 11.15
CA VAL A 61 -6.33 -1.93 11.22
C VAL A 61 -6.76 -0.49 11.46
N LYS A 62 -7.75 -0.02 10.71
CA LYS A 62 -8.18 1.38 10.78
C LYS A 62 -9.28 1.65 11.78
N HIS A 63 -10.06 0.64 12.15
CA HIS A 63 -11.23 0.76 13.01
C HIS A 63 -12.14 1.92 12.59
N ARG A 64 -12.40 2.04 11.28
CA ARG A 64 -13.16 3.15 10.68
C ARG A 64 -14.28 2.64 9.78
N GLU A 65 -15.11 3.55 9.31
CA GLU A 65 -16.31 3.24 8.53
C GLU A 65 -15.99 2.52 7.21
N GLU A 66 -16.74 1.46 6.90
CA GLU A 66 -16.52 0.57 5.74
C GLU A 66 -16.55 1.29 4.39
N PHE A 67 -17.29 2.40 4.28
CA PHE A 67 -17.43 3.10 3.01
C PHE A 67 -16.18 3.90 2.61
N ARG A 68 -15.23 4.18 3.53
CA ARG A 68 -14.09 5.03 3.21
C ARG A 68 -13.19 4.36 2.16
N PRO A 69 -12.92 5.03 1.03
CA PRO A 69 -12.11 4.44 -0.02
C PRO A 69 -10.63 4.39 0.34
N PHE A 70 -9.92 3.47 -0.29
CA PHE A 70 -8.46 3.41 -0.34
C PHE A 70 -7.93 3.83 -1.72
N ALA A 71 -6.64 4.08 -1.79
CA ALA A 71 -5.99 4.63 -2.97
C ALA A 71 -5.02 3.61 -3.58
N PRO A 72 -4.89 3.58 -4.92
CA PRO A 72 -3.83 2.83 -5.57
C PRO A 72 -2.53 3.63 -5.60
N SER A 73 -1.41 2.94 -5.35
CA SER A 73 -0.08 3.34 -5.81
C SER A 73 0.29 2.52 -7.03
N VAL A 74 0.39 3.16 -8.20
CA VAL A 74 0.58 2.51 -9.51
C VAL A 74 1.91 2.92 -10.14
N LEU A 75 2.55 2.01 -10.88
CA LEU A 75 3.72 2.35 -11.69
C LEU A 75 3.36 3.47 -12.67
N GLU A 76 4.16 4.53 -12.67
CA GLU A 76 3.86 5.77 -13.39
C GLU A 76 3.58 5.54 -14.87
N GLU A 77 4.43 4.76 -15.53
CA GLU A 77 4.35 4.46 -16.95
C GLU A 77 3.13 3.59 -17.35
N LYS A 78 2.46 2.95 -16.38
CA LYS A 78 1.26 2.12 -16.59
C LYS A 78 -0.02 2.76 -16.05
N ALA A 79 0.06 3.96 -15.47
CA ALA A 79 -1.08 4.61 -14.83
C ALA A 79 -2.25 4.85 -15.80
N GLY A 80 -1.94 5.31 -17.02
CA GLY A 80 -2.94 5.60 -18.06
C GLY A 80 -3.72 4.38 -18.56
N GLU A 81 -3.21 3.16 -18.36
CA GLU A 81 -3.91 1.92 -18.73
C GLU A 81 -5.08 1.59 -17.80
N TYR A 82 -5.03 2.10 -16.56
CA TYR A 82 -6.03 1.84 -15.52
C TYR A 82 -6.85 3.07 -15.17
N PHE A 83 -6.28 4.27 -15.31
CA PHE A 83 -6.89 5.52 -14.87
C PHE A 83 -6.92 6.54 -16.01
N ALA A 84 -8.13 6.86 -16.49
CA ALA A 84 -8.33 7.72 -17.66
C ALA A 84 -7.79 9.13 -17.41
N GLY A 85 -6.89 9.60 -18.29
CA GLY A 85 -6.26 10.91 -18.18
C GLY A 85 -5.19 11.03 -17.09
N CYS A 86 -4.82 9.93 -16.43
CA CYS A 86 -3.73 9.92 -15.45
C CYS A 86 -2.39 9.72 -16.15
N VAL A 87 -1.63 10.82 -16.32
CA VAL A 87 -0.24 10.77 -16.79
C VAL A 87 0.72 10.76 -15.61
N GLN A 88 0.54 11.71 -14.68
CA GLN A 88 1.34 11.82 -13.46
C GLN A 88 0.45 12.29 -12.31
N SER A 89 0.54 11.63 -11.16
CA SER A 89 -0.17 12.02 -9.94
C SER A 89 0.62 11.58 -8.70
N PRO A 90 1.80 12.16 -8.44
CA PRO A 90 2.75 11.60 -7.47
C PRO A 90 2.31 11.77 -6.00
N PHE A 91 1.32 12.63 -5.74
CA PHE A 91 0.96 13.07 -4.39
C PHE A 91 -0.40 12.56 -3.90
N MET A 92 -1.10 11.72 -4.67
CA MET A 92 -2.39 11.16 -4.26
C MET A 92 -3.44 12.25 -3.93
N LEU A 93 -3.46 13.31 -4.73
CA LEU A 93 -4.34 14.48 -4.54
C LEU A 93 -5.51 14.50 -5.53
N PHE A 94 -5.38 13.83 -6.67
CA PHE A 94 -6.36 13.87 -7.74
C PHE A 94 -7.08 12.53 -7.91
N VAL A 95 -8.34 12.62 -8.29
CA VAL A 95 -9.23 11.49 -8.57
C VAL A 95 -9.33 11.32 -10.08
N TYR A 96 -9.23 10.09 -10.55
CA TYR A 96 -9.32 9.74 -11.96
C TYR A 96 -10.39 8.65 -12.17
N PRO A 97 -11.13 8.67 -13.29
CA PRO A 97 -12.00 7.57 -13.66
C PRO A 97 -11.19 6.30 -13.91
N VAL A 98 -11.62 5.17 -13.34
CA VAL A 98 -11.05 3.87 -13.70
C VAL A 98 -11.52 3.49 -15.10
N VAL A 99 -10.60 3.08 -15.97
CA VAL A 99 -10.88 2.69 -17.35
C VAL A 99 -11.96 1.59 -17.39
N ARG A 100 -12.89 1.71 -18.33
CA ARG A 100 -14.01 0.77 -18.49
C ARG A 100 -13.45 -0.64 -18.73
N GLY A 101 -13.84 -1.60 -17.88
CA GLY A 101 -13.35 -2.99 -17.91
C GLY A 101 -12.20 -3.30 -16.95
N LYS A 102 -11.57 -2.29 -16.33
CA LYS A 102 -10.53 -2.49 -15.31
C LYS A 102 -11.05 -2.50 -13.87
N ARG A 103 -12.28 -2.04 -13.64
CA ARG A 103 -12.87 -1.91 -12.29
C ARG A 103 -12.84 -3.22 -11.50
N ASP A 104 -13.24 -4.32 -12.15
CA ASP A 104 -13.30 -5.64 -11.52
C ASP A 104 -11.90 -6.25 -11.28
N THR A 105 -10.86 -5.70 -11.91
CA THR A 105 -9.47 -6.14 -11.70
C THR A 105 -8.83 -5.50 -10.47
N ILE A 106 -9.35 -4.37 -10.00
CA ILE A 106 -8.82 -3.59 -8.86
C ILE A 106 -9.94 -3.10 -7.93
N PRO A 107 -10.82 -3.99 -7.44
CA PRO A 107 -12.00 -3.61 -6.69
C PRO A 107 -11.69 -2.88 -5.38
N ALA A 108 -10.59 -3.21 -4.68
CA ALA A 108 -10.31 -2.66 -3.34
C ALA A 108 -9.92 -1.18 -3.35
N VAL A 109 -9.52 -0.65 -4.51
CA VAL A 109 -9.07 0.74 -4.71
C VAL A 109 -10.01 1.52 -5.64
N THR A 110 -11.09 0.89 -6.11
CA THR A 110 -12.11 1.52 -6.94
C THR A 110 -13.25 2.02 -6.06
N HIS A 111 -13.58 3.30 -6.17
CA HIS A 111 -14.70 3.92 -5.49
C HIS A 111 -16.05 3.46 -6.07
N ALA A 112 -17.14 3.63 -5.32
CA ALA A 112 -18.48 3.26 -5.76
C ALA A 112 -18.93 3.95 -7.06
N ASP A 113 -18.40 5.14 -7.36
CA ASP A 113 -18.65 5.89 -8.59
C ASP A 113 -17.75 5.47 -9.77
N GLY A 114 -16.87 4.48 -9.56
CA GLY A 114 -15.93 3.98 -10.56
C GLY A 114 -14.69 4.84 -10.75
N THR A 115 -14.35 5.69 -9.77
CA THR A 115 -13.12 6.49 -9.74
C THR A 115 -12.10 5.94 -8.74
N ALA A 116 -10.87 6.48 -8.75
CA ALA A 116 -9.86 6.20 -7.74
C ALA A 116 -8.98 7.44 -7.51
N ARG A 117 -8.50 7.65 -6.27
CA ARG A 117 -7.51 8.70 -5.98
C ARG A 117 -6.10 8.16 -6.11
N VAL A 118 -5.43 8.46 -7.22
CA VAL A 118 -4.25 7.74 -7.69
C VAL A 118 -2.96 8.36 -7.17
N GLN A 119 -2.00 7.52 -6.78
CA GLN A 119 -0.59 7.87 -6.66
C GLN A 119 0.21 7.21 -7.81
N THR A 120 0.89 7.99 -8.64
CA THR A 120 1.90 7.44 -9.57
C THR A 120 3.25 7.29 -8.88
N VAL A 121 3.95 6.19 -9.16
CA VAL A 121 5.23 5.84 -8.56
C VAL A 121 6.28 5.74 -9.66
N SER A 122 7.21 6.69 -9.64
CA SER A 122 8.36 6.71 -10.55
C SER A 122 9.54 5.92 -10.01
N ARG A 123 10.23 5.21 -10.89
CA ARG A 123 11.48 4.46 -10.58
C ARG A 123 12.58 5.38 -10.06
N GLU A 124 12.66 6.61 -10.57
CA GLU A 124 13.70 7.58 -10.23
C GLU A 124 13.48 8.17 -8.84
N VAL A 125 12.21 8.46 -8.50
CA VAL A 125 11.85 9.13 -7.24
C VAL A 125 11.79 8.16 -6.07
N HIS A 126 11.21 6.96 -6.27
CA HIS A 126 10.98 6.01 -5.18
C HIS A 126 11.37 4.57 -5.53
N PRO A 127 12.67 4.30 -5.82
CA PRO A 127 13.11 3.05 -6.44
C PRO A 127 12.76 1.78 -5.67
N ARG A 128 12.81 1.79 -4.31
CA ARG A 128 12.40 0.63 -3.50
C ARG A 128 10.91 0.33 -3.63
N TYR A 129 10.08 1.37 -3.63
CA TYR A 129 8.62 1.21 -3.70
C TYR A 129 8.18 0.82 -5.10
N TYR A 130 8.83 1.42 -6.12
CA TYR A 130 8.70 0.98 -7.51
C TYR A 130 9.02 -0.52 -7.65
N ARG A 131 10.16 -0.99 -7.13
CA ARG A 131 10.54 -2.41 -7.20
C ARG A 131 9.56 -3.34 -6.51
N LEU A 132 9.00 -2.93 -5.36
CA LEU A 132 7.93 -3.69 -4.70
C LEU A 132 6.71 -3.83 -5.61
N ILE A 133 6.27 -2.73 -6.22
CA ILE A 133 5.09 -2.75 -7.11
C ILE A 133 5.38 -3.56 -8.38
N GLU A 134 6.57 -3.45 -8.96
CA GLU A 134 7.00 -4.25 -10.12
C GLU A 134 7.04 -5.76 -9.77
N ALA A 135 7.56 -6.10 -8.58
CA ALA A 135 7.55 -7.46 -8.06
C ALA A 135 6.11 -7.98 -7.83
N PHE A 136 5.22 -7.13 -7.33
CA PHE A 136 3.82 -7.46 -7.14
C PHE A 136 3.10 -7.67 -8.48
N GLU A 137 3.37 -6.83 -9.47
CA GLU A 137 2.83 -6.96 -10.83
C GLU A 137 3.18 -8.32 -11.44
N LYS A 138 4.45 -8.76 -11.31
CA LYS A 138 4.89 -10.08 -11.79
C LYS A 138 4.08 -11.24 -11.18
N ARG A 139 3.50 -11.04 -9.99
CA ARG A 139 2.73 -12.06 -9.25
C ARG A 139 1.22 -11.99 -9.49
N ARG A 140 0.66 -10.79 -9.63
CA ARG A 140 -0.80 -10.57 -9.69
C ARG A 140 -1.30 -9.99 -11.02
N GLY A 141 -0.40 -9.61 -11.93
CA GLY A 141 -0.72 -9.05 -13.23
C GLY A 141 -1.26 -7.62 -13.21
N VAL A 142 -1.23 -6.94 -12.05
CA VAL A 142 -1.66 -5.53 -11.91
C VAL A 142 -0.48 -4.67 -11.42
N PRO A 143 -0.22 -3.49 -12.03
CA PRO A 143 0.96 -2.68 -11.76
C PRO A 143 0.77 -1.73 -10.56
N MET A 144 0.04 -2.17 -9.52
CA MET A 144 -0.29 -1.32 -8.39
C MET A 144 -0.54 -2.11 -7.11
N VAL A 145 -0.42 -1.43 -5.98
CA VAL A 145 -0.86 -1.92 -4.67
C VAL A 145 -1.87 -0.96 -4.06
N LEU A 146 -2.73 -1.45 -3.17
CA LEU A 146 -3.51 -0.59 -2.29
C LEU A 146 -2.55 0.09 -1.31
N ASN A 147 -2.68 1.40 -1.13
CA ASN A 147 -1.89 2.19 -0.19
C ASN A 147 -2.80 3.01 0.74
N THR A 148 -2.50 2.96 2.04
CA THR A 148 -3.06 3.84 3.05
C THR A 148 -2.02 4.28 4.07
N SER A 149 -2.34 5.32 4.86
CA SER A 149 -1.44 5.87 5.87
C SER A 149 -0.99 4.82 6.87
N PHE A 150 0.28 4.76 7.26
CA PHE A 150 0.68 3.87 8.35
C PHE A 150 0.41 4.54 9.70
N ASN A 151 -0.80 4.29 10.21
CA ASN A 151 -1.32 4.73 11.51
C ASN A 151 -2.59 3.98 11.90
N VAL A 152 -3.04 4.19 13.14
CA VAL A 152 -4.41 3.88 13.61
C VAL A 152 -5.27 5.12 13.64
N MET A 153 -6.59 4.96 13.80
CA MET A 153 -7.49 6.10 13.97
C MET A 153 -7.08 6.93 15.20
N GLY A 154 -7.06 8.25 15.05
CA GLY A 154 -6.70 9.18 16.13
C GLY A 154 -5.20 9.45 16.27
N GLU A 155 -4.35 8.74 15.54
CA GLU A 155 -2.89 8.91 15.58
C GLU A 155 -2.31 9.48 14.27
N PRO A 156 -1.19 10.24 14.33
CA PRO A 156 -0.46 10.66 13.14
C PRO A 156 0.19 9.47 12.43
N ILE A 157 0.67 9.70 11.19
CA ILE A 157 1.52 8.72 10.49
C ILE A 157 2.76 8.42 11.34
N VAL A 158 3.11 7.13 11.46
CA VAL A 158 4.28 6.69 12.23
C VAL A 158 5.55 7.37 11.72
N ASN A 159 6.38 7.88 12.62
CA ASN A 159 7.61 8.56 12.25
C ASN A 159 8.84 7.72 12.58
N SER A 160 8.98 7.26 13.82
CA SER A 160 10.13 6.47 14.27
C SER A 160 9.94 4.96 14.06
N PRO A 161 11.03 4.16 14.05
CA PRO A 161 10.93 2.70 14.06
C PRO A 161 10.11 2.17 15.25
N ALA A 162 10.21 2.80 16.41
CA ALA A 162 9.44 2.43 17.60
C ALA A 162 7.94 2.65 17.38
N ASP A 163 7.54 3.75 16.72
CA ASP A 163 6.15 4.01 16.37
C ASP A 163 5.61 2.95 15.41
N ALA A 164 6.41 2.57 14.40
CA ALA A 164 6.03 1.54 13.43
C ALA A 164 5.85 0.17 14.09
N VAL A 165 6.76 -0.23 14.98
CA VAL A 165 6.67 -1.50 15.73
C VAL A 165 5.48 -1.49 16.68
N ARG A 166 5.23 -0.38 17.40
CA ARG A 166 4.06 -0.24 18.28
C ARG A 166 2.76 -0.35 17.48
N CYS A 167 2.62 0.46 16.42
CA CYS A 167 1.44 0.44 15.56
C CYS A 167 1.24 -0.92 14.89
N PHE A 168 2.34 -1.59 14.53
CA PHE A 168 2.30 -2.97 14.05
C PHE A 168 1.67 -3.88 15.08
N TYR A 169 2.22 -4.00 16.28
CA TYR A 169 1.70 -4.92 17.29
C TYR A 169 0.31 -4.55 17.85
N SER A 170 -0.14 -3.31 17.70
CA SER A 170 -1.45 -2.85 18.19
C SER A 170 -2.59 -2.96 17.17
N THR A 171 -2.36 -3.50 15.98
CA THR A 171 -3.36 -3.62 14.90
C THR A 171 -3.42 -5.03 14.32
N GLY A 172 -4.35 -5.29 13.40
CA GLY A 172 -4.38 -6.49 12.55
C GLY A 172 -3.35 -6.52 11.42
N MET A 173 -2.26 -5.74 11.52
CA MET A 173 -1.02 -5.89 10.75
C MET A 173 -0.57 -7.37 10.65
N ASP A 174 -0.51 -8.02 9.49
CA ASP A 174 0.03 -9.40 9.39
C ASP A 174 1.57 -9.39 9.36
N ALA A 175 2.14 -8.43 8.64
CA ALA A 175 3.59 -8.25 8.52
C ALA A 175 4.01 -6.78 8.63
N LEU A 176 5.22 -6.56 9.12
CA LEU A 176 5.93 -5.28 9.08
C LEU A 176 7.25 -5.46 8.35
N VAL A 177 7.40 -4.71 7.26
CA VAL A 177 8.65 -4.58 6.54
C VAL A 177 9.26 -3.22 6.89
N ILE A 178 10.37 -3.26 7.62
CA ILE A 178 11.05 -2.06 8.15
C ILE A 178 12.53 -2.09 7.79
N GLY A 179 12.94 -1.18 6.89
CA GLY A 179 14.27 -1.27 6.28
C GLY A 179 14.42 -2.61 5.55
N ASP A 180 15.41 -3.40 5.93
CA ASP A 180 15.70 -4.72 5.34
C ASP A 180 15.20 -5.89 6.21
N TYR A 181 14.39 -5.60 7.23
CA TYR A 181 13.83 -6.58 8.15
C TYR A 181 12.36 -6.83 7.85
N VAL A 182 11.96 -8.09 7.95
CA VAL A 182 10.56 -8.52 7.87
C VAL A 182 10.16 -9.14 9.20
N VAL A 183 9.13 -8.60 9.83
CA VAL A 183 8.55 -9.13 11.08
C VAL A 183 7.17 -9.68 10.73
N LEU A 184 6.91 -10.92 11.12
CA LEU A 184 5.62 -11.59 10.91
C LEU A 184 4.90 -11.75 12.24
N LYS A 185 3.58 -11.54 12.25
CA LYS A 185 2.74 -12.01 13.35
C LYS A 185 2.37 -13.47 13.13
N ARG A 186 2.28 -14.17 14.26
CA ARG A 186 1.81 -15.56 14.34
C ARG A 186 0.42 -15.57 14.94
#